data_AF-A0A5N7B1W2-F1
#
_entry.id   AF-A0A5N7B1W2-F1
#
_cell.length_a   1.000
_cell.length_b   1.000
_cell.length_c   1.000
_cell.angle_alpha   90.00
_cell.angle_beta   90.00
_cell.angle_gamma   90.00
#
_symmetry.space_group_name_H-M   'P 1'
#
loop_
_entity.id
_entity.type
_entity.pdbx_description
1 polymer ?
#
loop_
_entity_poly.entity_id
_entity_poly.type
_entity_poly.pdbx_seq_one_letter_code
_entity_poly.pdbx_strand_id
1 'polypeptide(L)'
;MILLVTREDIAANAPEAYVVLSHPETIGHRAVSGPHIRFQNFVAKEVIAVPGAGAQVIEAAFTASAALVGAMGVALMRRCFGMTLQFAQSDTRNGSEPIINKQSVADLLIKMKMHCEAGRALTWKAAASLGRYPEAAETAHLAKIFCSENAVQCVVDGMNVVGILSYQAQAQYGTLLNDAVCLPIFDGGNVGVRRRQVEAIFKTLGYDPLAAAFGTKH
;
A
#
# COMPACT_ATOMS: atom_id res chain seq x y z
N MET A 1 23.23 -9.48 -7.44
CA MET A 1 24.07 -8.66 -6.56
C MET A 1 23.25 -7.45 -6.14
N ILE A 2 23.47 -6.93 -4.94
CA ILE A 2 22.93 -5.65 -4.47
C ILE A 2 24.11 -4.81 -4.03
N LEU A 3 24.16 -3.57 -4.49
CA LEU A 3 25.18 -2.59 -4.13
C LEU A 3 24.54 -1.53 -3.23
N LEU A 4 25.25 -1.08 -2.21
CA LEU A 4 24.91 0.13 -1.48
C LEU A 4 25.49 1.31 -2.26
N VAL A 5 24.64 2.29 -2.58
CA VAL A 5 25.07 3.53 -3.23
C VAL A 5 24.78 4.68 -2.28
N THR A 6 25.85 5.35 -1.84
CA THR A 6 25.78 6.49 -0.93
C THR A 6 25.97 7.81 -1.68
N ARG A 7 25.72 8.94 -1.01
CA ARG A 7 26.05 10.27 -1.56
C ARG A 7 27.57 10.45 -1.75
N GLU A 8 28.37 9.81 -0.91
CA GLU A 8 29.83 9.84 -1.01
C GLU A 8 30.31 9.06 -2.24
N ASP A 9 29.71 7.90 -2.54
CA ASP A 9 29.99 7.18 -3.78
C ASP A 9 29.66 8.05 -5.00
N ILE A 10 28.52 8.75 -4.99
CA ILE A 10 28.14 9.67 -6.07
C ILE A 10 29.19 10.79 -6.23
N ALA A 11 29.62 11.41 -5.13
CA ALA A 11 30.62 12.49 -5.17
C ALA A 11 32.03 12.01 -5.57
N ALA A 12 32.36 10.74 -5.32
CA ALA A 12 33.65 10.15 -5.65
C ALA A 12 33.76 9.66 -7.11
N ASN A 13 32.65 9.56 -7.82
CA ASN A 13 32.62 9.18 -9.24
C ASN A 13 32.61 10.43 -10.15
N ALA A 14 32.95 10.23 -11.43
CA ALA A 14 32.82 11.30 -12.42
C ALA A 14 31.36 11.78 -12.52
N PRO A 15 31.09 13.08 -12.74
CA PRO A 15 29.72 13.61 -12.76
C PRO A 15 28.76 12.91 -13.73
N GLU A 16 29.27 12.44 -14.87
CA GLU A 16 28.51 11.70 -15.88
C GLU A 16 28.14 10.26 -15.46
N ALA A 17 28.77 9.73 -14.40
CA ALA A 17 28.55 8.35 -13.97
C ALA A 17 27.21 8.16 -13.24
N TYR A 18 26.63 9.24 -12.71
CA TYR A 18 25.30 9.27 -12.09
C TYR A 18 24.54 10.49 -12.60
N VAL A 19 23.47 10.27 -13.38
CA VAL A 19 22.68 11.35 -13.94
C VAL A 19 21.20 11.16 -13.62
N VAL A 20 20.58 12.20 -13.06
CA VAL A 20 19.12 12.32 -12.98
C VAL A 20 18.61 12.79 -14.33
N LEU A 21 17.89 11.93 -15.04
CA LEU A 21 17.38 12.20 -16.39
C LEU A 21 16.07 12.97 -16.36
N SER A 22 15.18 12.65 -15.42
CA SER A 22 13.90 13.34 -15.26
C SER A 22 13.29 13.09 -13.88
N HIS A 23 12.40 13.99 -13.46
CA HIS A 23 11.51 13.81 -12.32
C HIS A 23 10.08 13.59 -12.84
N PRO A 24 9.51 12.39 -12.68
CA PRO A 24 8.13 12.13 -13.08
C PRO A 24 7.14 12.96 -12.26
N GLU A 25 6.18 13.60 -12.92
CA GLU A 25 5.01 14.19 -12.26
C GLU A 25 4.00 13.09 -11.93
N THR A 26 3.56 13.02 -10.67
CA THR A 26 2.56 12.05 -10.20
C THR A 26 1.29 12.76 -9.76
N ILE A 27 0.14 12.11 -9.94
CA ILE A 27 -1.17 12.69 -9.57
C ILE A 27 -1.41 12.71 -8.05
N GLY A 28 -0.78 11.77 -7.33
CA GLY A 28 -0.78 11.64 -5.88
C GLY A 28 0.65 11.56 -5.35
N HIS A 29 0.83 11.66 -4.04
CA HIS A 29 2.13 11.67 -3.37
C HIS A 29 3.11 12.70 -3.97
N ARG A 30 2.60 13.88 -4.34
CA ARG A 30 3.33 14.92 -5.10
C ARG A 30 4.60 15.48 -4.41
N ALA A 31 4.78 15.21 -3.12
CA ALA A 31 5.96 15.58 -2.37
C ALA A 31 7.09 14.52 -2.43
N VAL A 32 6.84 13.36 -3.05
CA VAL A 32 7.81 12.28 -3.19
C VAL A 32 8.62 12.47 -4.48
N SER A 33 9.94 12.26 -4.39
CA SER A 33 10.84 12.29 -5.54
C SER A 33 11.29 10.87 -5.89
N GLY A 34 10.84 10.38 -7.05
CA GLY A 34 11.23 9.09 -7.63
C GLY A 34 11.78 9.27 -9.05
N PRO A 35 12.97 9.87 -9.21
CA PRO A 35 13.50 10.25 -10.51
C PRO A 35 13.88 9.05 -11.39
N HIS A 36 13.89 9.26 -12.70
CA HIS A 36 14.58 8.38 -13.63
C HIS A 36 16.08 8.68 -13.56
N ILE A 37 16.85 7.68 -13.11
CA ILE A 37 18.31 7.79 -12.92
C ILE A 37 19.02 6.84 -13.88
N ARG A 38 20.17 7.29 -14.40
CA ARG A 38 21.12 6.44 -15.13
C ARG A 38 22.44 6.37 -14.38
N PHE A 39 22.96 5.15 -14.29
CA PHE A 39 24.33 4.86 -13.88
C PHE A 39 25.14 4.45 -15.11
N GLN A 40 26.34 5.02 -15.31
CA GLN A 40 27.23 4.68 -16.42
C GLN A 40 28.69 4.63 -15.93
N ASN A 41 29.35 3.47 -16.04
CA ASN A 41 30.70 3.28 -15.49
C ASN A 41 30.83 3.69 -14.00
N PHE A 42 29.73 3.59 -13.24
CA PHE A 42 29.68 3.95 -11.83
C PHE A 42 30.33 2.88 -10.96
N VAL A 43 31.21 3.28 -10.05
CA VAL A 43 31.86 2.39 -9.09
C VAL A 43 31.26 2.62 -7.71
N ALA A 44 30.58 1.59 -7.18
CA ALA A 44 30.16 1.53 -5.78
C ALA A 44 31.07 0.54 -5.03
N LYS A 45 31.47 0.86 -3.80
CA LYS A 45 32.43 0.05 -3.04
C LYS A 45 31.77 -1.07 -2.24
N GLU A 46 30.55 -0.83 -1.77
CA GLU A 46 29.90 -1.68 -0.79
C GLU A 46 28.90 -2.66 -1.43
N VAL A 47 29.11 -3.96 -1.18
CA VAL A 47 28.25 -5.04 -1.66
C VAL A 47 27.37 -5.54 -0.52
N ILE A 48 26.06 -5.30 -0.61
CA ILE A 48 25.07 -5.80 0.36
C ILE A 48 24.81 -7.30 0.14
N ALA A 49 24.76 -7.73 -1.12
CA ALA A 49 24.52 -9.13 -1.47
C ALA A 49 25.30 -9.50 -2.72
N VAL A 50 25.99 -10.64 -2.68
CA VAL A 50 26.78 -11.16 -3.79
C VAL A 50 25.92 -11.51 -5.02
N PRO A 51 26.51 -11.69 -6.22
CA PRO A 51 25.80 -12.28 -7.36
C PRO A 51 25.05 -13.56 -6.99
N GLY A 52 23.82 -13.72 -7.47
CA GLY A 52 22.94 -14.85 -7.09
C GLY A 52 22.09 -14.65 -5.83
N ALA A 53 22.57 -13.91 -4.82
CA ALA A 53 21.86 -13.75 -3.54
C ALA A 53 20.88 -12.55 -3.48
N GLY A 54 20.90 -11.68 -4.49
CA GLY A 54 20.16 -10.41 -4.43
C GLY A 54 18.63 -10.57 -4.41
N ALA A 55 18.08 -11.53 -5.15
CA ALA A 55 16.63 -11.71 -5.25
C ALA A 55 16.00 -12.02 -3.87
N GLN A 56 16.62 -12.92 -3.10
CA GLN A 56 16.13 -13.31 -1.78
C GLN A 56 16.14 -12.14 -0.78
N VAL A 57 17.20 -11.32 -0.79
CA VAL A 57 17.31 -10.14 0.09
C VAL A 57 16.25 -9.09 -0.27
N ILE A 58 16.07 -8.83 -1.57
CA ILE A 58 15.03 -7.94 -2.07
C ILE A 58 13.64 -8.46 -1.69
N GLU A 59 13.38 -9.74 -1.88
CA GLU A 59 12.08 -10.35 -1.54
C GLU A 59 11.77 -10.24 -0.04
N ALA A 60 12.74 -10.48 0.84
CA ALA A 60 12.56 -10.29 2.27
C ALA A 60 12.23 -8.83 2.62
N ALA A 61 12.95 -7.86 2.03
CA ALA A 61 12.68 -6.44 2.23
C ALA A 61 11.28 -6.04 1.73
N PHE A 62 10.91 -6.47 0.52
CA PHE A 62 9.59 -6.20 -0.06
C PHE A 62 8.45 -6.94 0.64
N THR A 63 8.73 -8.02 1.35
CA THR A 63 7.74 -8.71 2.19
C THR A 63 7.42 -7.89 3.43
N ALA A 64 8.44 -7.32 4.08
CA ALA A 64 8.23 -6.42 5.20
C ALA A 64 7.50 -5.14 4.77
N SER A 65 7.89 -4.52 3.65
CA SER A 65 7.22 -3.31 3.14
C SER A 65 5.77 -3.59 2.74
N ALA A 66 5.44 -4.77 2.22
CA ALA A 66 4.06 -5.14 1.87
C ALA A 66 3.10 -5.02 3.09
N ALA A 67 3.52 -5.50 4.26
CA ALA A 67 2.74 -5.35 5.48
C ALA A 67 2.56 -3.87 5.87
N LEU A 68 3.60 -3.04 5.72
CA LEU A 68 3.55 -1.61 6.01
C LEU A 68 2.69 -0.82 5.03
N VAL A 69 2.66 -1.21 3.76
CA VAL A 69 1.69 -0.69 2.78
C VAL A 69 0.25 -1.03 3.19
N GLY A 70 0.03 -2.19 3.81
CA GLY A 70 -1.22 -2.51 4.49
C GLY A 70 -1.64 -1.41 5.47
N ALA A 71 -0.70 -0.97 6.32
CA ALA A 71 -0.94 0.12 7.27
C ALA A 71 -1.21 1.47 6.59
N MET A 72 -0.54 1.78 5.47
CA MET A 72 -0.82 2.99 4.67
C MET A 72 -2.27 2.98 4.15
N GLY A 73 -2.72 1.84 3.60
CA GLY A 73 -4.10 1.67 3.15
C GLY A 73 -5.11 1.86 4.29
N VAL A 74 -4.86 1.26 5.45
CA VAL A 74 -5.70 1.43 6.65
C VAL A 74 -5.75 2.89 7.12
N ALA A 75 -4.62 3.59 7.14
CA ALA A 75 -4.57 4.99 7.54
C ALA A 75 -5.38 5.88 6.59
N LEU A 76 -5.26 5.66 5.28
CA LEU A 76 -6.04 6.38 4.26
C LEU A 76 -7.53 6.09 4.41
N MET A 77 -7.93 4.81 4.53
CA MET A 77 -9.32 4.42 4.76
C MET A 77 -9.88 5.07 6.03
N ARG A 78 -9.13 5.08 7.14
CA ARG A 78 -9.54 5.71 8.39
C ARG A 78 -9.74 7.21 8.24
N ARG A 79 -8.84 7.90 7.53
CA ARG A 79 -8.98 9.34 7.24
C ARG A 79 -10.25 9.62 6.43
N CYS A 80 -10.42 8.89 5.33
CA CYS A 80 -11.59 9.03 4.45
C CYS A 80 -12.90 8.75 5.21
N PHE A 81 -12.97 7.63 5.95
CA PHE A 81 -14.13 7.30 6.77
C PHE A 81 -14.44 8.39 7.80
N GLY A 82 -13.44 8.91 8.52
CA GLY A 82 -13.66 9.92 9.55
C GLY A 82 -14.28 11.20 8.99
N MET A 83 -13.75 11.72 7.88
CA MET A 83 -14.32 12.93 7.24
C MET A 83 -15.70 12.67 6.62
N THR A 84 -15.92 11.47 6.05
CA THR A 84 -17.21 11.09 5.46
C THR A 84 -18.29 10.97 6.53
N LEU A 85 -17.97 10.29 7.64
CA LEU A 85 -18.89 10.13 8.77
C LEU A 85 -19.27 11.49 9.36
N GLN A 86 -18.28 12.37 9.55
CA GLN A 86 -18.52 13.72 10.06
C GLN A 86 -19.50 14.48 9.16
N PHE A 87 -19.27 14.47 7.84
CA PHE A 87 -20.19 15.10 6.88
C PHE A 87 -21.59 14.51 6.99
N ALA A 88 -21.71 13.17 7.02
CA ALA A 88 -23.00 12.49 7.06
C ALA A 88 -23.80 12.79 8.33
N GLN A 89 -23.12 13.02 9.45
CA GLN A 89 -23.75 13.37 10.73
C GLN A 89 -24.21 14.83 10.81
N SER A 90 -23.57 15.74 10.06
CA SER A 90 -23.83 17.18 10.17
C SER A 90 -24.70 17.77 9.06
N ASP A 91 -24.68 17.17 7.87
CA ASP A 91 -25.32 17.73 6.67
C ASP A 91 -26.65 17.02 6.37
N THR A 92 -27.71 17.79 6.11
CA THR A 92 -29.03 17.24 5.77
C THR A 92 -29.30 17.15 4.27
N ARG A 93 -28.43 17.74 3.44
CA ARG A 93 -28.61 17.91 1.99
C ARG A 93 -29.96 18.54 1.63
N ASN A 94 -30.37 19.55 2.40
CA ASN A 94 -31.68 20.22 2.33
C ASN A 94 -32.87 19.30 2.68
N GLY A 95 -32.62 18.17 3.35
CA GLY A 95 -33.64 17.32 3.94
C GLY A 95 -34.00 17.74 5.36
N SER A 96 -34.94 17.00 5.96
CA SER A 96 -35.41 17.20 7.33
C SER A 96 -34.49 16.61 8.41
N GLU A 97 -33.50 15.80 8.03
CA GLU A 97 -32.60 15.11 8.95
C GLU A 97 -31.21 14.95 8.34
N PRO A 98 -30.15 14.76 9.16
CA PRO A 98 -28.82 14.42 8.68
C PRO A 98 -28.81 13.18 7.78
N ILE A 99 -27.96 13.18 6.75
CA ILE A 99 -27.96 12.10 5.75
C ILE A 99 -27.51 10.75 6.32
N ILE A 100 -26.86 10.70 7.49
CA ILE A 100 -26.54 9.44 8.19
C ILE A 100 -27.79 8.59 8.47
N ASN A 101 -28.97 9.20 8.59
CA ASN A 101 -30.24 8.49 8.81
C ASN A 101 -30.79 7.83 7.53
N LYS A 102 -30.18 8.07 6.37
CA LYS A 102 -30.55 7.39 5.12
C LYS A 102 -29.86 6.03 5.08
N GLN A 103 -30.64 4.95 4.99
CA GLN A 103 -30.11 3.59 5.01
C GLN A 103 -28.98 3.37 4.00
N SER A 104 -29.13 3.85 2.76
CA SER A 104 -28.09 3.71 1.74
C SER A 104 -26.79 4.46 2.06
N VAL A 105 -26.84 5.57 2.81
CA VAL A 105 -25.65 6.26 3.32
C VAL A 105 -25.03 5.45 4.46
N ALA A 106 -25.85 4.96 5.38
CA ALA A 106 -25.40 4.11 6.48
C ALA A 106 -24.72 2.84 5.96
N ASP A 107 -25.26 2.18 4.93
CA ASP A 107 -24.70 0.97 4.33
C ASP A 107 -23.28 1.20 3.79
N LEU A 108 -23.05 2.32 3.09
CA LEU A 108 -21.72 2.69 2.60
C LEU A 108 -20.76 2.98 3.75
N LEU A 109 -21.19 3.72 4.78
CA LEU A 109 -20.38 3.98 5.97
C LEU A 109 -20.02 2.69 6.71
N ILE A 110 -20.96 1.75 6.83
CA ILE A 110 -20.75 0.42 7.43
C ILE A 110 -19.71 -0.34 6.61
N LYS A 111 -19.83 -0.37 5.28
CA LYS A 111 -18.85 -1.01 4.38
C LYS A 111 -17.45 -0.41 4.54
N MET A 112 -17.32 0.92 4.50
CA MET A 112 -16.05 1.62 4.73
C MET A 112 -15.45 1.25 6.10
N LYS A 113 -16.30 1.20 7.14
CA LYS A 113 -15.90 0.84 8.50
C LYS A 113 -15.41 -0.61 8.59
N MET A 114 -16.08 -1.55 7.93
CA MET A 114 -15.68 -2.96 7.85
C MET A 114 -14.30 -3.10 7.19
N HIS A 115 -14.05 -2.41 6.07
CA HIS A 115 -12.75 -2.43 5.40
C HIS A 115 -11.62 -1.91 6.30
N CYS A 116 -11.87 -0.83 7.06
CA CYS A 116 -10.90 -0.30 8.02
C CYS A 116 -10.54 -1.34 9.09
N GLU A 117 -11.53 -2.01 9.68
CA GLU A 117 -11.29 -2.98 10.76
C GLU A 117 -10.64 -4.25 10.25
N ALA A 118 -11.18 -4.85 9.18
CA ALA A 118 -10.62 -6.05 8.58
C ALA A 118 -9.19 -5.81 8.08
N GLY A 119 -8.94 -4.68 7.42
CA GLY A 119 -7.63 -4.30 6.95
C GLY A 119 -6.63 -4.08 8.09
N ARG A 120 -7.05 -3.43 9.18
CA ARG A 120 -6.19 -3.23 10.36
C ARG A 120 -5.85 -4.54 11.05
N ALA A 121 -6.83 -5.42 11.26
CA ALA A 121 -6.61 -6.73 11.87
C ALA A 121 -5.64 -7.58 11.01
N LEU A 122 -5.85 -7.62 9.70
CA LEU A 122 -4.97 -8.34 8.77
C LEU A 122 -3.56 -7.75 8.73
N THR A 123 -3.44 -6.42 8.74
CA THR A 123 -2.14 -5.72 8.77
C THR A 123 -1.38 -6.01 10.07
N TRP A 124 -2.05 -5.97 11.23
CA TRP A 124 -1.42 -6.30 12.50
C TRP A 124 -1.01 -7.77 12.57
N LYS A 125 -1.84 -8.68 12.05
CA LYS A 125 -1.47 -10.10 11.93
C LYS A 125 -0.21 -10.26 11.08
N ALA A 126 -0.14 -9.61 9.92
CA ALA A 126 1.03 -9.63 9.06
C ALA A 126 2.27 -9.08 9.79
N ALA A 127 2.16 -7.89 10.38
CA ALA A 127 3.28 -7.26 11.08
C ALA A 127 3.79 -8.10 12.27
N ALA A 128 2.87 -8.75 13.00
CA ALA A 128 3.21 -9.59 14.14
C ALA A 128 3.86 -10.93 13.74
N SER A 129 3.61 -11.44 12.53
CA SER A 129 4.18 -12.70 12.05
C SER A 129 5.54 -12.54 11.37
N LEU A 130 5.86 -11.34 10.84
CA LEU A 130 7.13 -11.07 10.17
C LEU A 130 8.33 -11.47 11.04
N GLY A 131 9.25 -12.24 10.46
CA GLY A 131 10.47 -12.72 11.11
C GLY A 131 10.27 -13.86 12.12
N ARG A 132 9.04 -14.34 12.34
CA ARG A 132 8.76 -15.44 13.27
C ARG A 132 8.57 -16.78 12.58
N TYR A 133 7.84 -16.81 11.46
CA TYR A 133 7.54 -18.04 10.73
C TYR A 133 7.52 -17.81 9.21
N PRO A 134 7.81 -18.84 8.39
CA PRO A 134 7.82 -18.74 6.92
C PRO A 134 6.50 -18.22 6.32
N GLU A 135 5.36 -18.56 6.92
CA GLU A 135 4.01 -18.22 6.46
C GLU A 135 3.67 -16.73 6.60
N ALA A 136 4.55 -15.95 7.24
CA ALA A 136 4.41 -14.51 7.37
C ALA A 136 4.38 -13.78 6.02
N ALA A 137 5.08 -14.31 5.01
CA ALA A 137 5.13 -13.72 3.68
C ALA A 137 3.76 -13.68 3.01
N GLU A 138 3.02 -14.78 3.06
CA GLU A 138 1.65 -14.87 2.54
C GLU A 138 0.76 -13.81 3.19
N THR A 139 0.75 -13.76 4.53
CA THR A 139 -0.09 -12.83 5.28
C THR A 139 0.25 -11.36 4.95
N ALA A 140 1.53 -11.04 4.78
CA ALA A 140 1.97 -9.70 4.37
C ALA A 140 1.50 -9.33 2.96
N HIS A 141 1.58 -10.24 2.00
CA HIS A 141 1.09 -10.00 0.64
C HIS A 141 -0.44 -9.85 0.61
N LEU A 142 -1.17 -10.69 1.36
CA LEU A 142 -2.62 -10.57 1.50
C LEU A 142 -3.02 -9.23 2.14
N ALA A 143 -2.31 -8.80 3.19
CA ALA A 143 -2.55 -7.49 3.81
C ALA A 143 -2.36 -6.34 2.83
N LYS A 144 -1.27 -6.36 2.04
CA LYS A 144 -0.99 -5.37 1.00
C LYS A 144 -2.10 -5.34 -0.03
N ILE A 145 -2.46 -6.49 -0.60
CA ILE A 145 -3.50 -6.61 -1.63
C ILE A 145 -4.83 -6.07 -1.09
N PHE A 146 -5.28 -6.60 0.05
CA PHE A 146 -6.57 -6.26 0.64
C PHE A 146 -6.67 -4.77 0.97
N CYS A 147 -5.69 -4.22 1.70
CA CYS A 147 -5.80 -2.84 2.18
C CYS A 147 -5.60 -1.82 1.05
N SER A 148 -4.72 -2.10 0.08
CA SER A 148 -4.49 -1.18 -1.03
C SER A 148 -5.70 -1.06 -1.95
N GLU A 149 -6.36 -2.17 -2.27
CA GLU A 149 -7.56 -2.18 -3.12
C GLU A 149 -8.76 -1.56 -2.39
N ASN A 150 -8.97 -1.93 -1.13
CA ASN A 150 -10.06 -1.37 -0.34
C ASN A 150 -9.84 0.10 0.03
N ALA A 151 -8.60 0.60 0.04
CA ALA A 151 -8.33 2.03 0.18
C ALA A 151 -8.93 2.84 -0.97
N VAL A 152 -8.75 2.39 -2.22
CA VAL A 152 -9.38 3.02 -3.39
C VAL A 152 -10.91 2.96 -3.28
N GLN A 153 -11.45 1.78 -2.96
CA GLN A 153 -12.90 1.60 -2.85
C GLN A 153 -13.50 2.47 -1.73
N CYS A 154 -12.81 2.61 -0.59
CA CYS A 154 -13.25 3.43 0.52
C CYS A 154 -13.36 4.91 0.13
N VAL A 155 -12.42 5.44 -0.66
CA VAL A 155 -12.53 6.81 -1.18
C VAL A 155 -13.72 6.96 -2.11
N VAL A 156 -13.93 6.02 -3.02
CA VAL A 156 -15.08 6.02 -3.94
C VAL A 156 -16.41 5.94 -3.18
N ASP A 157 -16.50 5.06 -2.19
CA ASP A 157 -17.69 4.93 -1.33
C ASP A 157 -17.95 6.23 -0.53
N GLY A 158 -16.89 6.86 -0.01
CA GLY A 158 -16.99 8.15 0.66
C GLY A 158 -17.45 9.29 -0.26
N MET A 159 -16.95 9.33 -1.49
CA MET A 159 -17.43 10.26 -2.51
C MET A 159 -18.91 10.04 -2.82
N ASN A 160 -19.38 8.80 -2.89
CA ASN A 160 -20.79 8.47 -3.11
C ASN A 160 -21.69 8.89 -1.92
N VAL A 161 -21.20 8.78 -0.69
CA VAL A 161 -21.92 9.27 0.51
C VAL A 161 -22.08 10.80 0.46
N VAL A 162 -20.99 11.52 0.16
CA VAL A 162 -21.00 12.99 0.12
C VAL A 162 -21.71 13.53 -1.14
N GLY A 163 -21.74 12.75 -2.21
CA GLY A 163 -22.27 13.13 -3.50
C GLY A 163 -21.41 14.16 -4.21
N ILE A 164 -22.03 15.02 -5.04
CA ILE A 164 -21.34 15.96 -5.94
C ILE A 164 -20.35 16.92 -5.23
N LEU A 165 -20.56 17.20 -3.94
CA LEU A 165 -19.64 18.05 -3.17
C LEU A 165 -18.25 17.41 -3.03
N SER A 166 -18.14 16.09 -3.04
CA SER A 166 -16.86 15.39 -2.95
C SER A 166 -15.95 15.64 -4.16
N TYR A 167 -16.52 16.01 -5.30
CA TYR A 167 -15.79 16.26 -6.54
C TYR A 167 -15.17 17.66 -6.59
N GLN A 168 -15.48 18.51 -5.62
CA GLN A 168 -14.88 19.84 -5.54
C GLN A 168 -13.43 19.75 -5.09
N ALA A 169 -12.55 20.60 -5.66
CA ALA A 169 -11.12 20.59 -5.35
C ALA A 169 -10.83 20.75 -3.85
N GLN A 170 -11.64 21.54 -3.14
CA GLN A 170 -11.52 21.77 -1.70
C GLN A 170 -11.96 20.59 -0.81
N ALA A 171 -12.71 19.61 -1.33
CA ALA A 171 -13.33 18.55 -0.54
C ALA A 171 -12.34 17.43 -0.14
N GLN A 172 -11.07 17.52 -0.52
CA GLN A 172 -9.97 16.57 -0.24
C GLN A 172 -10.12 15.14 -0.82
N TYR A 173 -11.32 14.70 -1.21
CA TYR A 173 -11.53 13.35 -1.79
C TYR A 173 -10.73 13.13 -3.07
N GLY A 174 -10.62 14.11 -3.96
CA GLY A 174 -9.80 14.00 -5.17
C GLY A 174 -8.31 13.76 -4.85
N THR A 175 -7.77 14.45 -3.84
CA THR A 175 -6.40 14.23 -3.36
C THR A 175 -6.25 12.84 -2.76
N LEU A 176 -7.19 12.41 -1.90
CA LEU A 176 -7.18 11.07 -1.32
C LEU A 176 -7.29 9.97 -2.37
N LEU A 177 -8.09 10.18 -3.42
CA LEU A 177 -8.24 9.21 -4.50
C LEU A 177 -6.91 9.06 -5.26
N ASN A 178 -6.28 10.19 -5.60
CA ASN A 178 -4.99 10.19 -6.29
C ASN A 178 -3.88 9.50 -5.47
N ASP A 179 -3.86 9.68 -4.16
CA ASP A 179 -2.94 8.95 -3.28
C ASP A 179 -3.31 7.45 -3.20
N ALA A 180 -4.59 7.13 -3.05
CA ALA A 180 -5.06 5.75 -2.89
C ALA A 180 -4.75 4.87 -4.11
N VAL A 181 -4.92 5.39 -5.33
CA VAL A 181 -4.68 4.61 -6.55
C VAL A 181 -3.22 4.23 -6.77
N CYS A 182 -2.29 4.84 -6.04
CA CYS A 182 -0.87 4.44 -6.03
C CYS A 182 -0.68 3.10 -5.28
N LEU A 183 -1.46 2.84 -4.23
CA LEU A 183 -1.21 1.71 -3.32
C LEU A 183 -1.29 0.33 -3.98
N PRO A 184 -2.25 0.06 -4.90
CA PRO A 184 -2.30 -1.25 -5.57
C PRO A 184 -1.13 -1.47 -6.55
N ILE A 185 -0.50 -0.40 -7.04
CA ILE A 185 0.47 -0.48 -8.14
C ILE A 185 1.93 -0.36 -7.69
N PHE A 186 2.21 0.42 -6.65
CA PHE A 186 3.57 0.57 -6.11
C PHE A 186 3.96 -0.60 -5.19
N ASP A 187 5.21 -0.60 -4.75
CA ASP A 187 5.76 -1.59 -3.81
C ASP A 187 5.45 -3.04 -4.24
N GLY A 188 5.73 -3.34 -5.50
CA GLY A 188 5.26 -4.57 -6.15
C GLY A 188 3.77 -4.50 -6.44
N GLY A 189 3.43 -4.29 -7.72
CA GLY A 189 2.04 -4.21 -8.17
C GLY A 189 1.24 -5.46 -7.82
N ASN A 190 -0.02 -5.24 -7.45
CA ASN A 190 -0.93 -6.28 -6.97
C ASN A 190 -1.16 -7.40 -8.00
N VAL A 191 -1.29 -7.06 -9.28
CA VAL A 191 -1.60 -8.01 -10.36
C VAL A 191 -0.38 -8.81 -10.80
N GLY A 192 0.71 -8.11 -11.12
CA GLY A 192 1.90 -8.72 -11.71
C GLY A 192 2.92 -9.27 -10.70
N VAL A 193 2.88 -8.83 -9.44
CA VAL A 193 3.87 -9.21 -8.43
C VAL A 193 3.21 -9.90 -7.24
N ARG A 194 2.41 -9.19 -6.44
CA ARG A 194 1.94 -9.75 -5.14
C ARG A 194 1.06 -10.98 -5.31
N ARG A 195 0.13 -10.97 -6.26
CA ARG A 195 -0.68 -12.17 -6.58
C ARG A 195 0.16 -13.32 -7.13
N ARG A 196 1.26 -13.05 -7.84
CA ARG A 196 2.18 -14.09 -8.33
C ARG A 196 2.99 -14.71 -7.20
N GLN A 197 3.41 -13.91 -6.21
CA GLN A 197 4.06 -14.41 -5.00
C GLN A 197 3.11 -15.31 -4.18
N VAL A 198 1.86 -14.87 -3.97
CA VAL A 198 0.84 -15.70 -3.30
C VAL A 198 0.54 -16.97 -4.08
N GLU A 199 0.41 -16.89 -5.40
CA GLU A 199 0.21 -18.06 -6.27
C GLU A 199 1.37 -19.05 -6.16
N ALA A 200 2.62 -18.58 -6.08
CA ALA A 200 3.77 -19.45 -5.89
C ALA A 200 3.72 -20.18 -4.54
N ILE A 201 3.30 -19.49 -3.46
CA ILE A 201 3.10 -20.10 -2.14
C ILE A 201 2.05 -21.22 -2.24
N PHE A 202 0.91 -20.98 -2.89
CA PHE A 202 -0.14 -21.99 -3.06
C PHE A 202 0.29 -23.23 -3.85
N LYS A 203 1.30 -23.10 -4.72
CA LYS A 203 1.86 -24.21 -5.50
C LYS A 203 2.89 -25.05 -4.73
N THR A 204 3.27 -24.63 -3.52
CA THR A 204 4.25 -25.36 -2.71
C THR A 204 3.63 -26.67 -2.20
N LEU A 205 4.33 -27.78 -2.41
CA LEU A 205 3.90 -29.08 -1.89
C LEU A 205 3.83 -29.02 -0.35
N GLY A 206 2.71 -29.44 0.23
CA GLY A 206 2.50 -29.39 1.68
C GLY A 206 2.10 -28.01 2.22
N TYR A 207 1.68 -27.07 1.36
CA TYR A 207 1.09 -25.80 1.80
C TYR A 207 -0.10 -26.04 2.75
N ASP A 208 -0.01 -25.46 3.94
CA ASP A 208 -1.07 -25.46 4.96
C ASP A 208 -1.72 -24.07 5.04
N PRO A 209 -2.97 -23.90 4.57
CA PRO A 209 -3.64 -22.60 4.54
C PRO A 209 -3.96 -22.05 5.93
N LEU A 210 -3.81 -22.85 6.98
CA LEU A 210 -4.09 -22.45 8.35
C LEU A 210 -2.84 -22.30 9.21
N ALA A 211 -1.65 -22.57 8.68
CA ALA A 211 -0.40 -22.52 9.45
C ALA A 211 -0.13 -21.12 10.03
N ALA A 212 -0.45 -20.05 9.31
CA ALA A 212 -0.34 -18.68 9.82
C ALA A 212 -1.32 -18.35 10.97
N ALA A 213 -2.31 -19.20 11.24
CA ALA A 213 -3.30 -19.01 12.31
C ALA A 213 -3.10 -19.99 13.47
N PHE A 214 -2.78 -21.26 13.19
CA PHE A 214 -2.71 -22.32 14.20
C PHE A 214 -1.33 -22.96 14.36
N GLY A 215 -0.32 -22.49 13.60
CA GLY A 215 0.97 -23.14 13.50
C GLY A 215 0.96 -24.32 12.52
N THR A 216 2.13 -24.75 12.09
CA THR A 216 2.29 -25.92 11.23
C THR A 216 2.01 -27.20 12.01
N LYS A 217 1.21 -28.11 11.41
CA LYS A 217 1.01 -29.45 11.97
C LYS A 217 2.29 -30.26 11.77
N HIS A 218 2.89 -30.71 12.87
CA HIS A 218 4.02 -31.65 12.87
C HIS A 218 3.60 -33.05 12.41
#